data_AF-A0A3N5HXE1-F1
#
_entry.id   AF-A0A3N5HXE1-F1
#
_cell.length_a   1.000
_cell.length_b   1.000
_cell.length_c   1.000
_cell.angle_alpha   90.00
_cell.angle_beta   90.00
_cell.angle_gamma   90.00
#
_symmetry.space_group_name_H-M   'P 1'
#
loop_
_entity.id
_entity.type
_entity.pdbx_description
1 polymer ?
#
loop_
_entity_poly.entity_id
_entity_poly.type
_entity_poly.pdbx_seq_one_letter_code
_entity_poly.pdbx_strand_id
1 'polypeptide(L)'
;MAKPPDRQRPPVTTPSLIPPIDVTDLTTYPLKKRHSKVRVSDLAGPWRRGGSFSQFYRSLPDILGVKTLRAVAKAVVKAHRRG
;
A
#
# COMPACT_ATOMS: atom_id res chain seq x y z
N MET A 1 -10.95 27.10 -2.24
CA MET A 1 -9.96 26.03 -2.48
C MET A 1 -8.71 26.71 -3.02
N ALA A 2 -7.60 26.75 -2.29
CA ALA A 2 -6.39 27.45 -2.73
C ALA A 2 -5.70 26.71 -3.87
N LYS A 3 -5.22 27.44 -4.89
CA LYS A 3 -4.45 26.89 -6.01
C LYS A 3 -3.13 26.31 -5.47
N PRO A 4 -2.72 25.10 -5.86
CA PRO A 4 -1.44 24.53 -5.44
C PRO A 4 -0.30 25.48 -5.85
N PRO A 5 0.73 25.66 -5.00
CA PRO A 5 1.87 26.51 -5.34
C PRO A 5 2.59 25.96 -6.56
N ASP A 6 2.99 26.86 -7.46
CA ASP A 6 3.80 26.53 -8.63
C ASP A 6 5.18 26.08 -8.17
N ARG A 7 5.43 24.76 -8.22
CA ARG A 7 6.73 24.17 -7.85
C ARG A 7 7.62 24.15 -9.08
N GLN A 8 8.26 25.27 -9.39
CA GLN A 8 9.35 25.27 -10.37
C GLN A 8 10.55 24.54 -9.77
N ARG A 9 11.04 23.51 -10.46
CA ARG A 9 12.27 22.82 -10.06
C ARG A 9 13.45 23.78 -10.23
N PRO A 10 14.36 23.90 -9.24
CA PRO A 10 15.58 24.67 -9.43
C PRO A 10 16.40 24.07 -10.58
N PRO A 11 17.12 24.91 -11.36
CA PRO A 11 17.92 24.44 -12.48
C PRO A 11 19.05 23.52 -11.98
N VAL A 12 19.17 22.36 -12.63
CA VAL A 12 20.25 21.40 -12.34
C VAL A 12 21.54 21.95 -12.96
N THR A 13 22.53 22.27 -12.13
CA THR A 13 23.81 22.88 -12.54
C THR A 13 24.94 21.88 -12.77
N THR A 14 24.73 20.59 -12.51
CA THR A 14 25.75 19.56 -12.70
C THR A 14 25.61 18.93 -14.10
N PRO A 15 26.71 18.83 -14.89
CA PRO A 15 26.66 18.10 -16.14
C PRO A 15 26.31 16.64 -15.86
N SER A 16 25.19 16.18 -16.43
CA SER A 16 24.76 14.79 -16.32
C SER A 16 25.67 13.92 -17.17
N LEU A 17 26.26 12.88 -16.57
CA LEU A 17 27.03 11.85 -17.28
C LEU A 17 26.17 11.01 -18.22
N ILE A 18 24.84 11.08 -18.08
CA ILE A 18 23.86 10.34 -18.87
C ILE A 18 22.98 11.35 -19.61
N PRO A 19 22.82 11.24 -20.94
CA PRO A 19 21.92 12.11 -21.68
C PRO A 19 20.47 11.94 -21.19
N PRO A 20 19.64 13.01 -21.22
CA PRO A 20 18.23 12.89 -20.89
C PRO A 20 17.55 11.81 -21.73
N ILE A 21 16.66 11.05 -21.11
CA ILE A 21 15.83 10.06 -21.80
C ILE A 21 14.91 10.82 -22.76
N ASP A 22 14.82 10.38 -24.01
CA ASP A 22 13.83 10.89 -24.95
C ASP A 22 12.44 10.40 -24.55
N VAL A 23 11.50 11.35 -24.40
CA VAL A 23 10.15 11.12 -23.91
C VAL A 23 9.08 11.50 -24.93
N THR A 24 9.45 11.82 -26.17
CA THR A 24 8.50 12.26 -27.21
C THR A 24 7.42 11.24 -27.51
N ASP A 25 7.71 9.95 -27.39
CA ASP A 25 6.78 8.85 -27.71
C ASP A 25 6.02 8.31 -26.48
N LEU A 26 6.06 9.01 -25.34
CA LEU A 26 5.33 8.59 -24.15
C LEU A 26 3.80 8.76 -24.31
N THR A 27 3.08 7.64 -24.30
CA THR A 27 1.62 7.67 -24.11
C THR A 27 1.29 7.72 -22.63
N THR A 28 0.72 8.84 -22.16
CA THR A 28 0.31 9.02 -20.76
C THR A 28 -1.19 8.83 -20.58
N TYR A 29 -1.59 8.44 -19.38
CA TYR A 29 -2.99 8.39 -19.00
C TYR A 29 -3.17 8.92 -17.56
N PRO A 30 -4.34 9.50 -17.23
CA PRO A 30 -4.59 10.00 -15.89
C PRO A 30 -4.46 8.89 -14.84
N LEU A 31 -3.70 9.13 -13.77
CA LEU A 31 -3.50 8.17 -12.68
C LEU A 31 -4.82 7.67 -12.08
N LYS A 32 -5.85 8.53 -12.03
CA LYS A 32 -7.21 8.17 -11.58
C LYS A 32 -7.90 7.09 -12.41
N LYS A 33 -7.49 6.90 -13.68
CA LYS A 33 -7.98 5.83 -14.56
C LYS A 33 -7.23 4.51 -14.36
N ARG A 34 -6.11 4.54 -13.62
CA ARG A 34 -5.33 3.34 -13.34
C ARG A 34 -6.10 2.43 -12.37
N HIS A 35 -6.36 1.20 -12.78
CA HIS A 35 -6.87 0.20 -11.86
C HIS A 35 -5.78 -0.18 -10.86
N SER A 36 -5.97 0.15 -9.58
CA SER A 36 -5.07 -0.23 -8.50
C SER A 36 -5.30 -1.68 -8.08
N LYS A 37 -4.21 -2.44 -7.89
CA LYS A 37 -4.27 -3.82 -7.40
C LYS A 37 -4.69 -3.95 -5.93
N VAL A 38 -4.50 -2.88 -5.16
CA VAL A 38 -4.87 -2.76 -3.75
C VAL A 38 -5.59 -1.43 -3.55
N ARG A 39 -6.70 -1.46 -2.81
CA ARG A 39 -7.48 -0.27 -2.43
C ARG A 39 -7.15 0.14 -1.00
N VAL A 40 -7.42 1.40 -0.66
CA VAL A 40 -7.24 1.89 0.73
C VAL A 40 -8.12 1.11 1.72
N SER A 41 -9.30 0.66 1.28
CA SER A 41 -10.18 -0.22 2.05
C SER A 41 -9.57 -1.58 2.39
N ASP A 42 -8.55 -2.00 1.63
CA ASP A 42 -7.88 -3.29 1.81
C ASP A 42 -6.68 -3.17 2.75
N LEU A 43 -6.47 -2.00 3.38
CA LEU A 43 -5.44 -1.79 4.38
C LEU A 43 -5.96 -2.17 5.77
N ALA A 44 -5.03 -2.53 6.66
CA ALA A 44 -5.38 -2.77 8.06
C ALA A 44 -5.84 -1.47 8.72
N GLY A 45 -6.82 -1.59 9.63
CA GLY A 45 -7.16 -0.49 10.54
C GLY A 45 -5.99 -0.21 11.50
N PRO A 46 -5.70 1.07 11.83
CA PRO A 46 -4.61 1.42 12.74
C PRO A 46 -4.86 0.90 14.16
N TRP A 47 -3.77 0.63 14.88
CA TRP A 47 -3.84 0.25 16.29
C TRP A 47 -4.43 1.39 17.14
N ARG A 48 -5.27 1.02 18.10
CA ARG A 48 -5.86 1.95 19.08
C ARG A 48 -5.33 1.61 20.46
N ARG A 49 -4.80 2.62 21.17
CA ARG A 49 -4.35 2.46 22.55
C ARG A 49 -5.51 1.96 23.43
N GLY A 50 -5.24 0.97 24.28
CA GLY A 50 -6.27 0.29 25.08
C GLY A 50 -7.10 -0.75 24.32
N GLY A 51 -6.82 -0.98 23.03
CA GLY A 51 -7.45 -2.05 22.26
C GLY A 51 -6.98 -3.45 22.69
N SER A 52 -7.74 -4.47 22.30
CA SER A 52 -7.34 -5.86 22.49
C SER A 52 -6.62 -6.42 21.27
N PHE A 53 -5.77 -7.43 21.49
CA PHE A 53 -5.14 -8.16 20.39
C PHE A 53 -6.19 -8.75 19.42
N SER A 54 -7.34 -9.20 19.94
CA SER A 54 -8.42 -9.74 19.10
C SER A 54 -8.98 -8.68 18.15
N GLN A 55 -9.15 -7.43 18.61
CA GLN A 55 -9.59 -6.33 17.77
C GLN A 55 -8.57 -6.01 16.66
N PHE A 56 -7.28 -5.97 17.00
CA PHE A 56 -6.21 -5.80 16.02
C PHE A 56 -6.17 -6.93 15.00
N TYR A 57 -6.22 -8.18 15.46
CA TYR A 57 -6.20 -9.34 14.58
C TYR A 57 -7.39 -9.38 13.60
N ARG A 58 -8.56 -8.87 14.03
CA ARG A 58 -9.74 -8.74 13.17
C ARG A 58 -9.63 -7.57 12.18
N SER A 59 -8.85 -6.52 12.47
CA SER A 59 -8.66 -5.40 11.56
C SER A 59 -7.66 -5.68 10.42
N LEU A 60 -6.89 -6.78 10.49
CA LEU A 60 -5.95 -7.16 9.43
C LEU A 60 -6.69 -7.56 8.13
N PRO A 61 -6.21 -7.10 6.96
CA PRO A 61 -6.90 -7.33 5.70
C PRO A 61 -6.68 -8.75 5.20
N ASP A 62 -7.64 -9.30 4.45
CA ASP A 62 -7.55 -10.68 3.94
C ASP A 62 -6.73 -10.79 2.64
N ILE A 63 -5.53 -10.21 2.64
CA ILE A 63 -4.60 -10.22 1.51
C ILE A 63 -3.18 -10.56 2.00
N LEU A 64 -2.33 -11.02 1.06
CA LEU A 64 -0.92 -11.34 1.31
C LEU A 64 -0.76 -12.34 2.48
N GLY A 65 0.18 -12.11 3.39
CA GLY A 65 0.52 -13.04 4.48
C GLY A 65 -0.58 -13.21 5.54
N VAL A 66 -1.55 -12.29 5.64
CA VAL A 66 -2.63 -12.40 6.63
C VAL A 66 -3.51 -13.62 6.35
N LYS A 67 -3.73 -13.97 5.09
CA LYS A 67 -4.48 -15.18 4.70
C LYS A 67 -3.82 -16.43 5.28
N THR A 68 -2.50 -16.54 5.15
CA THR A 68 -1.72 -17.64 5.70
C THR A 68 -1.76 -17.64 7.22
N LEU A 69 -1.59 -16.48 7.85
CA LEU A 69 -1.69 -16.33 9.31
C LEU A 69 -3.04 -16.83 9.85
N ARG A 70 -4.14 -16.47 9.17
CA ARG A 70 -5.50 -16.93 9.52
C ARG A 70 -5.67 -18.45 9.34
N ALA A 71 -5.10 -19.02 8.28
CA ALA A 71 -5.15 -20.45 8.04
C ALA A 71 -4.40 -21.23 9.13
N VAL A 72 -3.19 -20.80 9.49
CA VAL A 72 -2.38 -21.43 10.55
C VAL A 72 -3.08 -21.34 11.91
N ALA A 73 -3.58 -20.16 12.28
CA ALA A 73 -4.30 -19.97 13.53
C ALA A 73 -5.52 -20.91 13.65
N LYS A 74 -6.30 -21.06 12.56
CA LYS A 74 -7.42 -22.02 12.51
C LYS A 74 -6.96 -23.47 12.64
N ALA A 75 -5.85 -23.84 12.00
CA ALA A 75 -5.30 -25.19 12.08
C ALA A 75 -4.86 -25.56 13.51
N VAL A 76 -4.17 -24.65 14.19
CA VAL A 76 -3.75 -24.83 15.59
C VAL A 76 -4.96 -25.01 16.51
N VAL A 77 -5.97 -24.13 16.42
CA VAL A 77 -7.19 -24.24 17.23
C VAL A 77 -7.92 -25.56 16.98
N LYS A 78 -7.98 -26.00 15.71
CA LYS A 78 -8.61 -27.28 15.35
C LYS A 78 -7.86 -28.48 15.93
N ALA A 79 -6.53 -28.46 15.91
CA ALA A 79 -5.70 -29.50 16.50
C ALA A 79 -5.89 -29.55 18.02
N HIS A 80 -5.85 -28.40 18.69
CA HIS A 80 -6.01 -28.31 20.13
C HIS A 80 -7.37 -28.81 20.64
N ARG A 81 -8.45 -28.64 19.87
CA ARG A 81 -9.79 -29.14 20.24
C ARG A 81 -10.01 -30.64 20.03
N ARG A 82 -9.10 -31.30 19.32
CA ARG A 82 -9.19 -32.73 18.97
C ARG A 82 -8.31 -33.62 19.83
N GLY A 83 -7.32 -33.03 20.51
CA GLY A 83 -6.57 -33.69 21.58
C GLY A 83 -7.28 -33.47 22.90
#